data_AF-A0A947J6E5-F1
#
_entry.id   AF-A0A947J6E5-F1
#
_cell.length_a   1.000
_cell.length_b   1.000
_cell.length_c   1.000
_cell.angle_alpha   90.00
_cell.angle_beta   90.00
_cell.angle_gamma   90.00
#
_symmetry.space_group_name_H-M   'P 1'
#
loop_
_entity.id
_entity.type
_entity.pdbx_description
1 polymer ?
#
loop_
_entity_poly.entity_id
_entity_poly.type
_entity_poly.pdbx_seq_one_letter_code
_entity_poly.pdbx_strand_id
1 'polypeptide(L)'
;MSETENHLDWSPFIISYEANLRNLITGLEAEQRWKEKRHDWPQLSSENVFQHTFKGGMQAILLLAIEFHLGNQHQLDPFVILSCALRHDFGESDKSVGDKCLTDKTADDEAIEDEAFWKIRRRLVPEELWQFFRRPLDRTLDIDQIHRRFWQAVENIGYIMFALEEMKRPNEPKEFRRDLFVQICEERRPTLEEHAEMFISIRIVAKALYHEIDTLMLEDNF
;
A
#
# COMPACT_ATOMS: atom_id res chain seq x y z
N MET A 1 -14.54 -4.99 -41.32
CA MET A 1 -14.97 -4.46 -40.01
C MET A 1 -16.27 -5.15 -39.69
N SER A 2 -16.26 -6.08 -38.74
CA SER A 2 -17.44 -6.85 -38.36
C SER A 2 -18.42 -5.95 -37.61
N GLU A 3 -19.72 -6.24 -37.71
CA GLU A 3 -20.82 -5.52 -37.05
C GLU A 3 -20.70 -5.43 -35.51
N THR A 4 -19.66 -6.01 -34.92
CA THR A 4 -19.33 -5.99 -33.50
C THR A 4 -18.53 -4.77 -33.03
N GLU A 5 -18.00 -3.92 -33.92
CA GLU A 5 -17.21 -2.73 -33.54
C GLU A 5 -18.07 -1.50 -33.15
N ASN A 6 -19.40 -1.59 -33.23
CA ASN A 6 -20.27 -0.41 -33.36
C ASN A 6 -21.00 0.08 -32.09
N HIS A 7 -20.57 -0.29 -30.88
CA HIS A 7 -21.32 0.12 -29.67
C HIS A 7 -20.51 0.73 -28.52
N LEU A 8 -19.20 0.94 -28.64
CA LEU A 8 -18.41 1.54 -27.56
C LEU A 8 -17.48 2.62 -28.11
N ASP A 9 -17.96 3.87 -28.14
CA ASP A 9 -17.09 5.02 -28.38
C ASP A 9 -16.40 5.43 -27.07
N TRP A 10 -15.23 4.83 -26.83
CA TRP A 10 -14.37 5.18 -25.70
C TRP A 10 -13.46 6.38 -25.98
N SER A 11 -13.57 7.03 -27.15
CA SER A 11 -12.68 8.14 -27.53
C SER A 11 -12.62 9.25 -26.48
N PRO A 12 -13.74 9.70 -25.86
CA PRO A 12 -13.67 10.73 -24.82
C PRO A 12 -12.85 10.31 -23.59
N PHE A 13 -12.95 9.05 -23.18
CA PHE A 13 -12.16 8.51 -22.07
C PHE A 13 -10.69 8.38 -22.46
N ILE A 14 -10.39 7.79 -23.61
CA ILE A 14 -9.00 7.59 -24.06
C ILE A 14 -8.28 8.93 -24.24
N ILE A 15 -8.94 9.93 -24.83
CA ILE A 15 -8.38 11.28 -25.02
C ILE A 15 -8.09 11.97 -23.68
N SER A 16 -8.94 11.77 -22.67
CA SER A 16 -8.77 12.39 -21.34
C SER A 16 -7.97 11.54 -20.35
N TYR A 17 -7.69 10.27 -20.67
CA TYR A 17 -7.08 9.29 -19.76
C TYR A 17 -5.75 9.78 -19.20
N GLU A 18 -4.85 10.22 -20.07
CA GLU A 18 -3.52 10.73 -19.68
C GLU A 18 -3.63 11.96 -18.77
N ALA A 19 -4.53 12.90 -19.08
CA ALA A 19 -4.73 14.09 -18.26
C ALA A 19 -5.28 13.72 -16.87
N ASN A 20 -6.24 12.80 -16.80
CA ASN A 20 -6.80 12.32 -15.54
C ASN A 20 -5.76 11.55 -14.73
N LEU A 21 -4.92 10.74 -15.38
CA LEU A 21 -3.85 9.99 -14.72
C LEU A 21 -2.76 10.93 -14.16
N ARG A 22 -2.38 11.97 -14.91
CA ARG A 22 -1.45 13.01 -14.42
C ARG A 22 -1.99 13.75 -13.21
N ASN A 23 -3.27 14.10 -13.22
CA ASN A 23 -3.91 14.77 -12.09
C ASN A 23 -3.90 13.89 -10.84
N LEU A 24 -4.21 12.59 -11.00
CA LEU A 24 -4.11 11.62 -9.91
C LEU A 24 -2.68 11.55 -9.36
N ILE A 25 -1.68 11.33 -10.22
CA ILE A 25 -0.27 11.23 -9.80
C ILE A 25 0.18 12.50 -9.08
N THR A 26 -0.15 13.67 -9.62
CA THR A 26 0.17 14.97 -9.00
C THR A 26 -0.43 15.08 -7.60
N GLY A 27 -1.65 14.59 -7.39
CA GLY A 27 -2.28 14.53 -6.07
C GLY A 27 -1.53 13.61 -5.11
N LEU A 28 -1.20 12.39 -5.54
CA LEU A 28 -0.45 11.42 -4.75
C LEU A 28 0.98 11.87 -4.41
N GLU A 29 1.62 12.62 -5.30
CA GLU A 29 2.96 13.19 -5.07
C GLU A 29 2.93 14.35 -4.06
N ALA A 30 1.86 15.14 -4.10
CA ALA A 30 1.66 16.28 -3.20
C ALA A 30 1.29 15.85 -1.79
N GLU A 31 0.62 14.71 -1.63
CA GLU A 31 0.17 14.20 -0.35
C GLU A 31 1.31 13.53 0.42
N GLN A 32 1.70 14.14 1.53
CA GLN A 32 2.80 13.66 2.37
C GLN A 32 2.29 12.67 3.40
N ARG A 33 2.93 11.51 3.46
CA ARG A 33 2.68 10.56 4.53
C ARG A 33 3.33 11.00 5.82
N TRP A 34 2.76 10.52 6.92
CA TRP A 34 3.28 10.77 8.28
C TRP A 34 3.23 12.24 8.71
N LYS A 35 2.55 13.11 7.95
CA LYS A 35 2.53 14.57 8.18
C LYS A 35 2.07 14.95 9.59
N GLU A 36 1.11 14.21 10.14
CA GLU A 36 0.58 14.41 11.51
C GLU A 36 1.62 14.04 12.56
N LYS A 37 2.37 12.97 12.30
CA LYS A 37 3.45 12.51 13.16
C LYS A 37 4.70 13.38 13.04
N ARG A 38 4.88 14.17 11.97
CA ARG A 38 6.02 15.10 11.85
C ARG A 38 5.98 16.27 12.83
N HIS A 39 4.83 16.59 13.41
CA HIS A 39 4.80 17.52 14.55
C HIS A 39 5.64 16.97 15.70
N ASP A 40 5.48 15.67 15.99
CA ASP A 40 6.19 14.98 17.06
C ASP A 40 7.57 14.50 16.60
N TRP A 41 7.74 14.22 15.31
CA TRP A 41 8.95 13.67 14.68
C TRP A 41 9.39 14.46 13.43
N PRO A 42 9.90 15.69 13.59
CA PRO A 42 10.18 16.58 12.46
C PRO A 42 11.31 16.11 11.53
N GLN A 43 12.10 15.12 11.95
CA GLN A 43 13.20 14.56 11.16
C GLN A 43 12.80 13.35 10.29
N LEU A 44 11.59 12.81 10.46
CA LEU A 44 11.11 11.66 9.70
C LEU A 44 11.20 11.92 8.19
N SER A 45 11.65 10.93 7.42
CA SER A 45 11.75 11.10 5.97
C SER A 45 10.42 11.50 5.34
N SER A 46 10.53 12.30 4.28
CA SER A 46 9.38 12.73 3.52
C SER A 46 8.99 11.70 2.47
N GLU A 47 8.26 10.67 2.89
CA GLU A 47 7.53 9.79 1.99
C GLU A 47 6.21 10.46 1.57
N ASN A 48 5.89 10.42 0.27
CA ASN A 48 4.56 10.76 -0.24
C ASN A 48 3.75 9.50 -0.60
N VAL A 49 2.44 9.66 -0.80
CA VAL A 49 1.55 8.52 -1.10
C VAL A 49 1.99 7.81 -2.38
N PHE A 50 2.40 8.55 -3.42
CA PHE A 50 2.89 7.94 -4.66
C PHE A 50 4.10 7.01 -4.43
N GLN A 51 5.10 7.46 -3.68
CA GLN A 51 6.28 6.67 -3.33
C GLN A 51 5.90 5.44 -2.52
N HIS A 52 4.98 5.57 -1.56
CA HIS A 52 4.48 4.45 -0.78
C HIS A 52 3.80 3.39 -1.66
N THR A 53 2.82 3.81 -2.46
CA THR A 53 2.08 2.95 -3.39
C THR A 53 3.02 2.28 -4.40
N PHE A 54 4.00 3.01 -4.96
CA PHE A 54 4.98 2.44 -5.89
C PHE A 54 5.86 1.38 -5.22
N LYS A 55 6.38 1.66 -4.01
CA LYS A 55 7.15 0.66 -3.23
C LYS A 55 6.30 -0.57 -2.91
N GLY A 56 5.05 -0.37 -2.48
CA GLY A 56 4.09 -1.45 -2.22
C GLY A 56 3.84 -2.31 -3.46
N GLY A 57 3.70 -1.69 -4.64
CA GLY A 57 3.60 -2.38 -5.92
C GLY A 57 4.84 -3.22 -6.25
N MET A 58 6.04 -2.64 -6.13
CA MET A 58 7.30 -3.37 -6.36
C MET A 58 7.48 -4.53 -5.39
N GLN A 59 7.11 -4.34 -4.12
CA GLN A 59 7.18 -5.37 -3.10
C GLN A 59 6.18 -6.50 -3.38
N ALA A 60 4.94 -6.17 -3.77
CA ALA A 60 3.94 -7.15 -4.16
C ALA A 60 4.41 -8.00 -5.35
N ILE A 61 5.03 -7.39 -6.36
CA ILE A 61 5.63 -8.10 -7.50
C ILE A 61 6.68 -9.11 -7.02
N LEU A 62 7.61 -8.68 -6.16
CA LEU A 62 8.67 -9.54 -5.65
C LEU A 62 8.10 -10.73 -4.85
N LEU A 63 7.17 -10.47 -3.93
CA LEU A 63 6.57 -11.50 -3.08
C LEU A 63 5.76 -12.50 -3.90
N LEU A 64 4.95 -12.04 -4.85
CA LEU A 64 4.26 -12.91 -5.80
C LEU A 64 5.26 -13.73 -6.62
N ALA A 65 6.33 -13.13 -7.13
CA ALA A 65 7.34 -13.87 -7.89
C ALA A 65 7.96 -15.01 -7.07
N ILE A 66 8.21 -14.81 -5.77
CA ILE A 66 8.70 -15.86 -4.86
C ILE A 66 7.66 -16.98 -4.69
N GLU A 67 6.38 -16.64 -4.44
CA GLU A 67 5.32 -17.66 -4.32
C GLU A 67 5.18 -18.49 -5.60
N PHE A 68 5.24 -17.83 -6.76
CA PHE A 68 5.12 -18.47 -8.06
C PHE A 68 6.32 -19.37 -8.35
N HIS A 69 7.53 -18.88 -8.05
CA HIS A 69 8.77 -19.64 -8.24
C HIS A 69 8.82 -20.90 -7.37
N LEU A 70 8.32 -20.83 -6.14
CA LEU A 70 8.34 -21.94 -5.18
C LEU A 70 7.09 -22.82 -5.22
N GLY A 71 6.17 -22.57 -6.17
CA GLY A 71 4.99 -23.39 -6.42
C GLY A 71 3.88 -23.26 -5.37
N ASN A 72 3.85 -22.16 -4.62
CA ASN A 72 2.97 -21.96 -3.47
C ASN A 72 1.99 -20.79 -3.71
N GLN A 73 1.38 -20.79 -4.88
CA GLN A 73 0.61 -19.63 -5.37
C GLN A 73 -0.71 -19.40 -4.60
N HIS A 74 -1.20 -20.34 -3.79
CA HIS A 74 -2.42 -20.21 -2.97
C HIS A 74 -3.66 -19.64 -3.70
N GLN A 75 -3.82 -19.88 -5.00
CA GLN A 75 -4.88 -19.26 -5.81
C GLN A 75 -4.83 -17.72 -5.85
N LEU A 76 -3.70 -17.12 -5.46
CA LEU A 76 -3.45 -15.69 -5.59
C LEU A 76 -3.58 -15.31 -7.06
N ASP A 77 -4.34 -14.24 -7.29
CA ASP A 77 -4.49 -13.63 -8.60
C ASP A 77 -3.57 -12.39 -8.60
N PRO A 78 -2.46 -12.42 -9.37
CA PRO A 78 -1.55 -11.29 -9.46
C PRO A 78 -2.26 -10.01 -9.91
N PHE A 79 -3.26 -10.10 -10.77
CA PHE A 79 -3.99 -8.93 -11.23
C PHE A 79 -4.73 -8.27 -10.07
N VAL A 80 -5.39 -9.05 -9.22
CA VAL A 80 -6.10 -8.53 -8.03
C VAL A 80 -5.13 -7.87 -7.05
N ILE A 81 -4.03 -8.55 -6.72
CA ILE A 81 -3.04 -8.04 -5.74
C ILE A 81 -2.34 -6.79 -6.26
N LEU A 82 -1.81 -6.82 -7.49
CA LEU A 82 -1.08 -5.67 -8.05
C LEU A 82 -2.00 -4.48 -8.30
N SER A 83 -3.24 -4.75 -8.72
CA SER A 83 -4.25 -3.71 -8.88
C SER A 83 -4.66 -3.09 -7.54
N CYS A 84 -4.67 -3.85 -6.44
CA CYS A 84 -4.84 -3.30 -5.10
C CYS A 84 -3.62 -2.47 -4.68
N ALA A 85 -2.42 -3.03 -4.82
CA ALA A 85 -1.18 -2.40 -4.41
C ALA A 85 -1.00 -1.01 -5.04
N LEU A 86 -1.35 -0.88 -6.32
CA LEU A 86 -1.24 0.38 -7.05
C LEU A 86 -2.35 1.39 -6.74
N ARG A 87 -3.48 0.98 -6.16
CA ARG A 87 -4.70 1.81 -6.14
C ARG A 87 -5.32 2.02 -4.76
N HIS A 88 -4.84 1.32 -3.73
CA HIS A 88 -5.44 1.35 -2.39
C HIS A 88 -5.55 2.76 -1.81
N ASP A 89 -4.56 3.62 -2.04
CA ASP A 89 -4.55 5.01 -1.57
C ASP A 89 -4.97 6.05 -2.63
N PHE A 90 -5.61 5.66 -3.73
CA PHE A 90 -6.03 6.64 -4.74
C PHE A 90 -6.93 7.73 -4.17
N GLY A 91 -7.77 7.40 -3.18
CA GLY A 91 -8.64 8.38 -2.53
C GLY A 91 -7.87 9.51 -1.84
N GLU A 92 -6.64 9.26 -1.39
CA GLU A 92 -5.79 10.24 -0.72
C GLU A 92 -5.23 11.30 -1.67
N SER A 93 -5.32 11.10 -2.99
CA SER A 93 -4.94 12.12 -3.99
C SER A 93 -5.86 13.35 -3.99
N ASP A 94 -7.07 13.23 -3.41
CA ASP A 94 -7.96 14.35 -3.21
C ASP A 94 -7.52 15.13 -1.96
N LYS A 95 -7.14 16.40 -2.15
CA LYS A 95 -6.67 17.30 -1.07
C LYS A 95 -7.67 17.47 0.07
N SER A 96 -8.96 17.22 -0.15
CA SER A 96 -9.98 17.28 0.89
C SER A 96 -10.01 16.03 1.78
N VAL A 97 -9.30 14.97 1.38
CA VAL A 97 -9.16 13.72 2.11
C VAL A 97 -7.77 13.59 2.71
N GLY A 98 -6.73 13.53 1.85
CA GLY A 98 -5.33 13.34 2.21
C GLY A 98 -5.01 12.04 2.94
N ASP A 99 -3.73 11.83 3.30
CA ASP A 99 -3.28 10.72 4.14
C ASP A 99 -3.63 11.02 5.61
N LYS A 100 -4.25 10.06 6.29
CA LYS A 100 -4.58 10.15 7.72
C LYS A 100 -3.86 9.03 8.46
N CYS A 101 -3.31 9.33 9.64
CA CYS A 101 -2.66 8.30 10.41
C CYS A 101 -3.65 7.19 10.79
N LEU A 102 -3.27 5.93 10.64
CA LEU A 102 -4.16 4.79 10.88
C LEU A 102 -4.75 4.79 12.30
N THR A 103 -4.00 5.27 13.30
CA THR A 103 -4.45 5.34 14.69
C THR A 103 -5.59 6.34 14.93
N ASP A 104 -5.73 7.32 14.04
CA ASP A 104 -6.66 8.44 14.17
C ASP A 104 -7.78 8.39 13.11
N LYS A 105 -7.75 7.38 12.23
CA LYS A 105 -8.70 7.22 11.13
C LYS A 105 -10.04 6.69 11.64
N THR A 106 -11.10 7.43 11.34
CA THR A 106 -12.47 7.06 11.72
C THR A 106 -13.20 6.35 10.58
N ALA A 107 -14.34 5.72 10.88
CA ALA A 107 -15.21 5.13 9.86
C ALA A 107 -15.72 6.17 8.83
N ASP A 108 -15.93 7.42 9.26
CA ASP A 108 -16.33 8.51 8.37
C ASP A 108 -15.19 8.87 7.41
N ASP A 109 -13.94 8.81 7.89
CA ASP A 109 -12.76 9.06 7.05
C ASP A 109 -12.61 7.98 5.97
N GLU A 110 -12.80 6.72 6.34
CA GLU A 110 -12.81 5.60 5.39
C GLU A 110 -13.93 5.75 4.35
N ALA A 111 -15.11 6.24 4.75
CA ALA A 111 -16.23 6.48 3.84
C ALA A 111 -15.94 7.63 2.87
N ILE A 112 -15.35 8.73 3.36
CA ILE A 112 -14.95 9.88 2.54
C ILE A 112 -13.89 9.45 1.50
N GLU A 113 -12.90 8.69 1.94
CA GLU A 113 -11.84 8.22 1.05
C GLU A 113 -12.35 7.21 0.03
N ASP A 114 -13.29 6.34 0.40
CA ASP A 114 -13.97 5.47 -0.55
C ASP A 114 -14.75 6.25 -1.60
N GLU A 115 -15.46 7.30 -1.21
CA GLU A 115 -16.15 8.17 -2.15
C GLU A 115 -15.17 8.86 -3.12
N ALA A 116 -14.02 9.32 -2.62
CA ALA A 116 -12.96 9.90 -3.43
C ALA A 116 -12.40 8.88 -4.44
N PHE A 117 -12.15 7.64 -4.00
CA PHE A 117 -11.74 6.55 -4.88
C PHE A 117 -12.75 6.34 -6.02
N TRP A 118 -14.06 6.28 -5.71
CA TRP A 118 -15.09 6.10 -6.75
C TRP A 118 -15.17 7.27 -7.73
N LYS A 119 -14.98 8.51 -7.26
CA LYS A 119 -14.91 9.70 -8.13
C LYS A 119 -13.72 9.60 -9.09
N ILE A 120 -12.56 9.18 -8.61
CA ILE A 120 -11.35 9.01 -9.42
C ILE A 120 -11.54 7.89 -10.45
N ARG A 121 -12.04 6.73 -10.02
CA ARG A 121 -12.32 5.61 -10.92
C ARG A 121 -13.26 5.99 -12.06
N ARG A 122 -14.34 6.72 -11.78
CA ARG A 122 -15.29 7.21 -12.81
C ARG A 122 -14.63 8.08 -13.87
N ARG A 123 -13.53 8.78 -13.54
CA ARG A 123 -12.77 9.61 -14.49
C ARG A 123 -11.74 8.81 -15.29
N LEU A 124 -11.21 7.73 -14.71
CA LEU A 124 -10.14 6.94 -15.31
C LEU A 124 -10.63 5.72 -16.09
N VAL A 125 -11.82 5.20 -15.76
CA VAL A 125 -12.26 3.89 -16.20
C VAL A 125 -13.71 3.96 -16.69
N PRO A 126 -13.99 3.56 -17.94
CA PRO A 126 -15.34 3.36 -18.43
C PRO A 126 -16.14 2.36 -17.57
N GLU A 127 -17.45 2.57 -17.45
CA GLU A 127 -18.31 1.77 -16.58
C GLU A 127 -18.27 0.27 -16.93
N GLU A 128 -18.12 -0.07 -18.21
CA GLU A 128 -18.05 -1.45 -18.68
C GLU A 128 -16.80 -2.20 -18.17
N LEU A 129 -15.76 -1.46 -17.79
CA LEU A 129 -14.48 -2.02 -17.32
C LEU A 129 -14.36 -2.01 -15.78
N TRP A 130 -15.38 -1.52 -15.08
CA TRP A 130 -15.38 -1.36 -13.63
C TRP A 130 -15.10 -2.66 -12.86
N GLN A 131 -15.52 -3.80 -13.38
CA GLN A 131 -15.24 -5.11 -12.78
C GLN A 131 -13.74 -5.45 -12.66
N PHE A 132 -12.88 -4.82 -13.46
CA PHE A 132 -11.42 -4.96 -13.42
C PHE A 132 -10.76 -3.92 -12.52
N PHE A 133 -11.49 -2.86 -12.17
CA PHE A 133 -11.09 -1.80 -11.28
C PHE A 133 -11.96 -1.82 -10.03
N ARG A 134 -11.98 -2.96 -9.34
CA ARG A 134 -12.75 -3.13 -8.10
C ARG A 134 -12.21 -2.22 -7.00
N ARG A 135 -13.04 -2.06 -5.97
CA ARG A 135 -12.67 -1.47 -4.68
C ARG A 135 -11.41 -2.19 -4.16
N PRO A 136 -10.46 -1.45 -3.55
CA PRO A 136 -9.28 -2.04 -2.93
C PRO A 136 -9.61 -3.13 -1.88
N LEU A 137 -8.68 -4.08 -1.67
CA LEU A 137 -8.88 -5.28 -0.85
C LEU A 137 -9.07 -4.97 0.64
N ASP A 138 -8.40 -3.94 1.13
CA ASP A 138 -8.51 -3.36 2.46
C ASP A 138 -9.94 -2.88 2.76
N ARG A 139 -10.73 -2.51 1.74
CA ARG A 139 -12.08 -1.93 1.88
C ARG A 139 -13.21 -2.84 1.43
N THR A 140 -12.90 -4.05 0.98
CA THR A 140 -13.92 -4.94 0.45
C THR A 140 -14.18 -6.09 1.41
N LEU A 141 -15.42 -6.20 1.89
CA LEU A 141 -15.84 -7.28 2.80
C LEU A 141 -16.12 -8.60 2.06
N ASP A 142 -16.38 -8.52 0.75
CA ASP A 142 -16.90 -9.62 -0.07
C ASP A 142 -15.84 -10.32 -0.94
N ILE A 143 -14.56 -9.97 -0.79
CA ILE A 143 -13.46 -10.57 -1.56
C ILE A 143 -12.86 -11.78 -0.81
N ASP A 144 -12.32 -12.71 -1.60
CA ASP A 144 -11.49 -13.83 -1.18
C ASP A 144 -10.46 -13.41 -0.11
N GLN A 145 -10.57 -14.06 1.05
CA GLN A 145 -9.76 -13.78 2.23
C GLN A 145 -8.26 -14.03 1.98
N ILE A 146 -7.90 -14.87 1.00
CA ILE A 146 -6.49 -15.15 0.71
C ILE A 146 -5.77 -13.93 0.13
N HIS A 147 -6.39 -13.20 -0.81
CA HIS A 147 -5.79 -12.01 -1.40
C HIS A 147 -5.67 -10.89 -0.37
N ARG A 148 -6.68 -10.73 0.49
CA ARG A 148 -6.68 -9.73 1.56
C ARG A 148 -5.55 -9.97 2.56
N ARG A 149 -5.37 -11.21 3.01
CA ARG A 149 -4.29 -11.60 3.92
C ARG A 149 -2.92 -11.39 3.28
N PHE A 150 -2.76 -11.78 2.02
CA PHE A 150 -1.50 -11.54 1.30
C PHE A 150 -1.19 -10.05 1.19
N TRP A 151 -2.19 -9.23 0.80
CA TRP A 151 -2.03 -7.79 0.71
C TRP A 151 -1.70 -7.15 2.07
N GLN A 152 -2.40 -7.53 3.14
CA GLN A 152 -2.11 -7.04 4.48
C GLN A 152 -0.69 -7.41 4.93
N ALA A 153 -0.20 -8.59 4.57
CA ALA A 153 1.19 -8.97 4.81
C ALA A 153 2.18 -8.09 4.04
N VAL A 154 1.86 -7.75 2.78
CA VAL A 154 2.65 -6.81 1.96
C VAL A 154 2.70 -5.44 2.65
N GLU A 155 1.58 -4.87 3.08
CA GLU A 155 1.57 -3.59 3.78
C GLU A 155 2.38 -3.62 5.08
N ASN A 156 2.20 -4.65 5.91
CA ASN A 156 2.92 -4.79 7.17
C ASN A 156 4.44 -4.88 6.96
N ILE A 157 4.89 -5.64 5.96
CA ILE A 157 6.31 -5.67 5.58
C ILE A 157 6.79 -4.28 5.17
N GLY A 158 5.99 -3.54 4.38
CA GLY A 158 6.34 -2.20 3.93
C GLY A 158 6.54 -1.21 5.09
N TYR A 159 5.65 -1.23 6.09
CA TYR A 159 5.79 -0.42 7.30
C TYR A 159 7.05 -0.79 8.10
N ILE A 160 7.32 -2.09 8.29
CA ILE A 160 8.51 -2.54 9.02
C ILE A 160 9.80 -2.16 8.29
N MET A 161 9.84 -2.34 6.96
CA MET A 161 10.99 -1.94 6.15
C MET A 161 11.23 -0.44 6.19
N PHE A 162 10.16 0.37 6.14
CA PHE A 162 10.26 1.82 6.32
C PHE A 162 10.86 2.18 7.68
N ALA A 163 10.34 1.60 8.77
CA ALA A 163 10.84 1.87 10.11
C ALA A 163 12.31 1.45 10.30
N LEU A 164 12.72 0.33 9.73
CA LEU A 164 14.12 -0.12 9.72
C LEU A 164 15.03 0.86 8.98
N GLU A 165 14.63 1.34 7.82
CA GLU A 165 15.41 2.33 7.06
C GLU A 165 15.50 3.65 7.81
N GLU A 166 14.41 4.12 8.42
CA GLU A 166 14.43 5.30 9.28
C GLU A 166 15.43 5.13 10.41
N MET A 167 15.48 3.98 11.10
CA MET A 167 16.47 3.69 12.16
C MET A 167 17.92 3.76 11.68
N LYS A 168 18.19 3.39 10.42
CA LYS A 168 19.54 3.33 9.84
C LYS A 168 20.06 4.69 9.35
N ARG A 169 19.24 5.74 9.30
CA ARG A 169 19.67 7.05 8.78
C ARG A 169 20.77 7.68 9.68
N PRO A 170 21.89 8.15 9.11
CA PRO A 170 22.95 8.77 9.89
C PRO A 170 22.55 10.18 10.37
N ASN A 171 23.08 10.62 11.51
CA ASN A 171 23.03 12.00 12.04
C ASN A 171 21.71 12.50 12.64
N GLU A 172 20.76 11.62 12.95
CA GLU A 172 19.52 11.99 13.67
C GLU A 172 19.45 11.34 15.06
N PRO A 173 18.78 11.96 16.05
CA PRO A 173 18.65 11.36 17.39
C PRO A 173 17.99 9.98 17.30
N LYS A 174 18.62 8.96 17.88
CA LYS A 174 18.18 7.56 17.75
C LYS A 174 16.97 7.21 18.62
N GLU A 175 16.82 7.88 19.76
CA GLU A 175 15.77 7.60 20.76
C GLU A 175 14.36 7.73 20.17
N PHE A 176 14.08 8.78 19.40
CA PHE A 176 12.73 8.99 18.83
C PHE A 176 12.37 8.00 17.73
N ARG A 177 13.34 7.63 16.90
CA ARG A 177 13.13 6.64 15.83
C ARG A 177 12.90 5.26 16.42
N ARG A 178 13.48 4.98 17.59
CA ARG A 178 13.26 3.76 18.34
C ARG A 178 11.79 3.62 18.75
N ASP A 179 11.16 4.66 19.28
CA ASP A 179 9.75 4.59 19.72
C ASP A 179 8.80 4.27 18.55
N LEU A 180 8.97 4.98 17.42
CA LEU A 180 8.22 4.68 16.19
C LEU A 180 8.49 3.25 15.69
N PHE A 181 9.76 2.85 15.67
CA PHE A 181 10.18 1.51 15.23
C PHE A 181 9.58 0.41 16.10
N VAL A 182 9.64 0.57 17.42
CA VAL A 182 9.06 -0.37 18.40
C VAL A 182 7.55 -0.42 18.20
N GLN A 183 6.86 0.73 18.13
CA GLN A 183 5.43 0.78 17.91
C GLN A 183 5.02 0.02 16.64
N ILE A 184 5.66 0.32 15.50
CA ILE A 184 5.37 -0.37 14.23
C ILE A 184 5.64 -1.87 14.35
N CYS A 185 6.75 -2.27 14.96
CA CYS A 185 7.07 -3.69 15.11
C CYS A 185 6.06 -4.41 16.00
N GLU A 186 5.70 -3.85 17.16
CA GLU A 186 4.75 -4.45 18.09
C GLU A 186 3.35 -4.59 17.49
N GLU A 187 2.87 -3.58 16.76
CA GLU A 187 1.56 -3.60 16.13
C GLU A 187 1.48 -4.57 14.95
N ARG A 188 2.56 -4.72 14.16
CA ARG A 188 2.52 -5.42 12.86
C ARG A 188 3.08 -6.83 12.89
N ARG A 189 4.03 -7.12 13.79
CA ARG A 189 4.69 -8.43 13.88
C ARG A 189 3.71 -9.58 14.12
N PRO A 190 2.72 -9.51 15.03
CA PRO A 190 1.83 -10.64 15.29
C PRO A 190 1.07 -11.09 14.04
N THR A 191 0.45 -10.15 13.32
CA THR A 191 -0.28 -10.45 12.08
C THR A 191 0.67 -10.93 10.97
N LEU A 192 1.91 -10.44 10.93
CA LEU A 192 2.90 -10.91 9.97
C LEU A 192 3.36 -12.35 10.24
N GLU A 193 3.47 -12.74 11.51
CA GLU A 193 3.75 -14.13 11.93
C GLU A 193 2.63 -15.07 11.50
N GLU A 194 1.36 -14.70 11.70
CA GLU A 194 0.21 -15.47 11.21
C GLU A 194 0.25 -15.65 9.68
N HIS A 195 0.57 -14.59 8.94
CA HIS A 195 0.67 -14.66 7.48
C HIS A 195 1.90 -15.44 6.99
N ALA A 196 2.99 -15.51 7.76
CA ALA A 196 4.18 -16.30 7.43
C ALA A 196 3.92 -17.82 7.51
N GLU A 197 2.92 -18.25 8.27
CA GLU A 197 2.47 -19.64 8.23
C GLU A 197 1.83 -19.98 6.89
N MET A 198 1.10 -19.02 6.32
CA MET A 198 0.38 -19.18 5.06
C MET A 198 1.30 -19.04 3.85
N PHE A 199 2.09 -17.97 3.77
CA PHE A 199 2.80 -17.58 2.55
C PHE A 199 4.31 -17.78 2.69
N ILE A 200 4.93 -18.50 1.75
CA ILE A 200 6.38 -18.76 1.74
C ILE A 200 7.16 -17.46 1.56
N SER A 201 6.72 -16.55 0.69
CA SER A 201 7.39 -15.27 0.44
C SER A 201 7.42 -14.42 1.71
N ILE A 202 6.30 -14.40 2.44
CA ILE A 202 6.17 -13.68 3.71
C ILE A 202 7.08 -14.31 4.75
N ARG A 203 7.14 -15.63 4.86
CA ARG A 203 8.04 -16.33 5.79
C ARG A 203 9.52 -16.00 5.54
N ILE A 204 9.94 -16.00 4.28
CA ILE A 204 11.33 -15.68 3.91
C ILE A 204 11.67 -14.25 4.32
N VAL A 205 10.82 -13.29 3.95
CA VAL A 205 11.06 -11.87 4.23
C VAL A 205 10.96 -11.58 5.73
N ALA A 206 9.92 -12.08 6.41
CA ALA A 206 9.73 -11.90 7.85
C ALA A 206 10.94 -12.43 8.64
N LYS A 207 11.49 -13.60 8.26
CA LYS A 207 12.70 -14.13 8.90
C LYS A 207 13.90 -13.18 8.77
N ALA A 208 14.10 -12.58 7.60
CA ALA A 208 15.17 -11.61 7.39
C ALA A 208 14.92 -10.32 8.19
N LEU A 209 13.69 -9.81 8.19
CA LEU A 209 13.31 -8.62 8.96
C LEU A 209 13.47 -8.83 10.46
N TYR A 210 13.03 -9.97 11.00
CA TYR A 210 13.15 -10.26 12.43
C TYR A 210 14.59 -10.39 12.88
N HIS A 211 15.47 -10.94 12.05
CA HIS A 211 16.90 -10.95 12.36
C HIS A 211 17.47 -9.52 12.50
N GLU A 212 17.11 -8.62 11.59
CA GLU A 212 17.53 -7.22 11.65
C GLU A 212 16.91 -6.50 12.85
N ILE A 213 15.61 -6.71 13.12
CA ILE A 213 14.90 -6.13 14.27
C ILE A 213 15.56 -6.58 15.57
N ASP A 214 15.76 -7.88 15.75
CA ASP A 214 16.34 -8.44 16.98
C ASP A 214 17.77 -7.94 17.17
N THR A 215 18.55 -7.78 16.09
CA THR A 215 19.91 -7.19 16.14
C THR A 215 19.87 -5.75 16.65
N LEU A 216 18.97 -4.91 16.10
CA LEU A 216 18.80 -3.52 16.54
C LEU A 216 18.21 -3.43 17.95
N MET A 217 17.43 -4.41 18.40
CA MET A 217 16.87 -4.40 19.76
C MET A 217 17.87 -4.88 20.83
N LEU A 218 18.85 -5.72 20.45
CA LEU A 218 19.87 -6.30 21.34
C LEU A 218 21.15 -5.48 21.46
N GLU A 219 21.47 -4.66 20.46
CA GLU A 219 22.59 -3.74 20.58
C GLU A 219 22.24 -2.70 21.66
N ASP A 220 22.65 -2.92 22.92
CA ASP A 220 22.66 -1.89 23.99
C ASP A 220 23.53 -0.65 23.63
N ASN A 221 24.04 -0.56 22.41
CA ASN A 221 24.79 0.56 21.81
C ASN A 221 23.87 1.56 21.07
N PHE A 222 22.63 1.71 21.54
CA PHE A 222 21.76 2.83 21.18
C PHE A 222 22.03 4.03 22.06
#